data_AF-A0A5M9GM15-F1
#
_entry.id   AF-A0A5M9GM15-F1
#
_cell.length_a   1.000
_cell.length_b   1.000
_cell.length_c   1.000
_cell.angle_alpha   90.00
_cell.angle_beta   90.00
_cell.angle_gamma   90.00
#
_symmetry.space_group_name_H-M   'P 1'
#
loop_
_entity.id
_entity.type
_entity.pdbx_description
1 polymer ?
#
loop_
_entity_poly.entity_id
_entity_poly.type
_entity_poly.pdbx_seq_one_letter_code
_entity_poly.pdbx_strand_id
1 'polypeptide(L)'
;MNLSKNTLIKISVGVLSLFFILSMSIGYKLYGNSELGMSYTFGNGLAFFFLILTIASLCATLIFIVIGLIKKVRKLPAKKSLVTSIILFVTSIISIIVLLFTITKVTNIEEEYQALQAQKKKEANYLIAAASFYNNINTFKHAASYVLSEYSTTWSSAIDKRQDFNHALSSKRTEIDGMITTVDTFYSTMGNDLKLVSEAAKEQPNKYKETYEEYKKIYGIITALNEQAQSPSGSLISFNQNVNALIQEYKKAAGNINIAITDEIKSKANELKPTDKN
;
A
#
# COMPACT_ATOMS: atom_id res chain seq x y z
N MET A 1 -36.65 39.83 -30.52
CA MET A 1 -36.78 38.54 -31.22
C MET A 1 -37.64 37.63 -30.35
N ASN A 2 -38.88 37.34 -30.75
CA ASN A 2 -39.78 36.47 -29.96
C ASN A 2 -39.47 35.01 -30.30
N LEU A 3 -38.75 34.32 -29.42
CA LEU A 3 -38.56 32.88 -29.52
C LEU A 3 -39.88 32.15 -29.23
N SER A 4 -40.21 31.16 -30.04
CA SER A 4 -41.37 30.31 -29.78
C SER A 4 -41.16 29.53 -28.47
N LYS A 5 -42.25 29.24 -27.73
CA LYS A 5 -42.20 28.38 -26.53
C LYS A 5 -41.46 27.07 -26.80
N ASN A 6 -41.70 26.45 -27.96
CA ASN A 6 -41.06 25.20 -28.34
C ASN A 6 -39.55 25.34 -28.52
N THR A 7 -39.09 26.46 -29.09
CA THR A 7 -37.66 26.75 -29.24
C THR A 7 -36.99 26.97 -27.89
N LEU A 8 -37.66 27.68 -26.97
CA LEU A 8 -37.19 27.91 -25.60
C LEU A 8 -37.06 26.60 -24.79
N ILE A 9 -38.02 25.69 -24.92
CA ILE A 9 -37.97 24.37 -24.28
C ILE A 9 -36.79 23.55 -24.82
N LYS A 10 -36.61 23.50 -26.15
CA LYS A 10 -35.49 22.76 -26.77
C LYS A 10 -34.13 23.29 -26.33
N ILE A 11 -33.96 24.62 -26.28
CA ILE A 11 -32.72 25.25 -25.78
C ILE A 11 -32.49 24.89 -24.31
N SER A 12 -33.53 24.96 -23.48
CA SER A 12 -33.42 24.63 -22.04
C SER A 12 -33.02 23.17 -21.82
N VAL A 13 -33.61 22.24 -22.57
CA VAL A 13 -33.24 20.82 -22.54
C VAL A 13 -31.79 20.62 -22.98
N GLY A 14 -31.35 21.30 -24.04
CA GLY A 14 -29.95 21.23 -24.50
C GLY A 14 -28.94 21.69 -23.44
N VAL A 15 -29.23 22.82 -22.76
CA VAL A 15 -28.38 23.34 -21.68
C VAL A 15 -28.35 22.39 -20.47
N LEU A 16 -29.49 21.84 -20.07
CA LEU A 16 -29.60 20.85 -18.99
C LEU A 16 -28.76 19.60 -19.28
N SER A 17 -28.88 19.05 -20.49
CA SER A 17 -28.09 17.89 -20.91
C SER A 17 -26.59 18.17 -20.89
N LEU A 18 -26.18 19.38 -21.29
CA LEU A 18 -24.78 19.77 -21.30
C LEU A 18 -24.21 19.90 -19.88
N PHE A 19 -24.97 20.48 -18.95
CA PHE A 19 -24.58 20.50 -17.52
C PHE A 19 -24.52 19.10 -16.91
N PHE A 20 -25.44 18.20 -17.28
CA PHE A 20 -25.40 16.82 -16.83
C PHE A 20 -24.13 16.10 -17.30
N ILE A 21 -23.81 16.18 -18.59
CA ILE A 21 -22.60 15.57 -19.17
C ILE A 21 -21.33 16.14 -18.53
N LEU A 22 -21.26 17.47 -18.37
CA LEU A 22 -20.11 18.12 -17.74
C LEU A 22 -19.91 17.66 -16.29
N SER A 23 -21.00 17.56 -15.52
CA SER A 23 -20.97 17.12 -14.13
C SER A 23 -20.54 15.67 -14.00
N MET A 24 -21.02 14.80 -14.90
CA MET A 24 -20.58 13.40 -14.98
C MET A 24 -19.10 13.28 -15.34
N SER A 25 -18.62 14.11 -16.29
CA SER A 25 -17.21 14.15 -16.66
C SER A 25 -16.32 14.59 -15.50
N ILE A 26 -16.73 15.60 -14.72
CA ILE A 26 -16.03 16.04 -13.51
C ILE A 26 -16.02 14.94 -12.45
N GLY A 27 -17.17 14.31 -12.19
CA GLY A 27 -17.29 13.18 -11.26
C GLY A 27 -16.35 12.04 -11.64
N TYR A 28 -16.31 11.66 -12.92
CA TYR A 28 -15.40 10.63 -13.42
C TYR A 28 -13.92 11.04 -13.34
N LYS A 29 -13.58 12.28 -13.66
CA LYS A 29 -12.19 12.75 -13.60
C LYS A 29 -11.63 12.77 -12.17
N LEU A 30 -12.46 13.11 -11.19
CA LEU A 30 -12.04 13.21 -9.79
C LEU A 30 -12.09 11.86 -9.06
N TYR A 31 -13.10 11.03 -9.34
CA TYR A 31 -13.40 9.83 -8.55
C TYR A 31 -13.42 8.52 -9.35
N GLY A 32 -13.17 8.56 -10.66
CA GLY A 32 -13.26 7.39 -11.55
C GLY A 32 -12.28 6.26 -11.24
N ASN A 33 -11.16 6.57 -10.57
CA ASN A 33 -10.17 5.58 -10.12
C ASN A 33 -10.37 5.16 -8.65
N SER A 34 -11.47 5.56 -8.01
CA SER A 34 -11.72 5.16 -6.62
C SER A 34 -12.05 3.67 -6.52
N GLU A 35 -11.51 3.00 -5.49
CA GLU A 35 -11.86 1.61 -5.17
C GLU A 35 -13.33 1.45 -4.73
N LEU A 36 -14.04 2.55 -4.48
CA LEU A 36 -15.47 2.60 -4.13
C LEU A 36 -16.38 2.35 -5.35
N GLY A 37 -15.81 2.33 -6.56
CA GLY A 37 -16.48 1.86 -7.77
C GLY A 37 -17.41 2.88 -8.44
N MET A 38 -18.00 2.46 -9.57
CA MET A 38 -18.76 3.34 -10.47
C MET A 38 -19.99 4.00 -9.83
N SER A 39 -20.63 3.36 -8.85
CA SER A 39 -21.78 3.94 -8.13
C SER A 39 -21.38 5.21 -7.35
N TYR A 40 -20.17 5.21 -6.77
CA TYR A 40 -19.63 6.35 -6.04
C TYR A 40 -19.33 7.52 -6.99
N THR A 41 -18.64 7.21 -8.10
CA THR A 41 -18.34 8.17 -9.18
C THR A 41 -19.60 8.80 -9.75
N PHE A 42 -20.64 8.00 -10.00
CA PHE A 42 -21.92 8.47 -10.52
C PHE A 42 -22.67 9.34 -9.50
N GLY A 43 -22.67 8.95 -8.22
CA GLY A 43 -23.26 9.74 -7.13
C GLY A 43 -22.64 11.14 -7.01
N ASN A 44 -21.31 11.24 -7.07
CA ASN A 44 -20.61 12.52 -7.08
C ASN A 44 -20.90 13.34 -8.35
N GLY A 45 -20.98 12.69 -9.52
CA GLY A 45 -21.41 13.35 -10.76
C GLY A 45 -22.82 13.95 -10.67
N LEU A 46 -23.76 13.23 -10.04
CA LEU A 46 -25.10 13.77 -9.75
C LEU A 46 -25.06 14.94 -8.76
N ALA A 47 -24.25 14.86 -7.71
CA ALA A 47 -24.12 15.93 -6.73
C ALA A 47 -23.63 17.24 -7.39
N PHE A 48 -22.62 17.17 -8.28
CA PHE A 48 -22.17 18.32 -9.07
C PHE A 48 -23.28 18.88 -9.98
N PHE A 49 -24.05 18.00 -10.61
CA PHE A 49 -25.17 18.42 -11.46
C PHE A 49 -26.21 19.20 -10.65
N PHE A 50 -26.61 18.69 -9.49
CA PHE A 50 -27.54 19.38 -8.60
C PHE A 50 -26.97 20.68 -8.03
N LEU A 51 -25.66 20.75 -7.76
CA LEU A 51 -25.00 21.98 -7.33
C LEU A 51 -25.12 23.07 -8.41
N ILE A 52 -24.80 22.75 -9.67
CA ILE A 52 -24.89 23.67 -10.80
C ILE A 52 -26.33 24.16 -10.99
N LEU A 53 -27.32 23.27 -10.92
CA LEU A 53 -28.73 23.65 -11.01
C LEU A 53 -29.16 24.57 -9.88
N THR A 54 -28.67 24.33 -8.66
CA THR A 54 -29.00 25.16 -7.50
C THR A 54 -28.39 26.55 -7.62
N ILE A 55 -27.14 26.66 -8.10
CA ILE A 55 -26.49 27.94 -8.39
C ILE A 55 -27.25 28.70 -9.49
N ALA A 56 -27.62 28.02 -10.58
CA ALA A 56 -28.40 28.64 -11.66
C ALA A 56 -29.77 29.16 -11.16
N SER A 57 -30.44 28.40 -10.30
CA SER A 57 -31.68 28.81 -9.63
C SER A 57 -31.47 30.02 -8.70
N LEU A 58 -30.37 30.06 -7.95
CA LEU A 58 -30.00 31.19 -7.10
C LEU A 58 -29.81 32.48 -7.93
N CYS A 59 -29.09 32.39 -9.04
CA CYS A 59 -28.90 33.52 -9.96
C CYS A 59 -30.24 34.01 -10.54
N ALA A 60 -31.11 33.10 -10.97
CA ALA A 60 -32.42 33.45 -11.50
C ALA A 60 -33.31 34.15 -10.45
N THR A 61 -33.33 33.63 -9.22
CA THR A 61 -34.12 34.22 -8.12
C THR A 61 -33.63 35.61 -7.73
N LEU A 62 -32.31 35.84 -7.71
CA LEU A 62 -31.72 37.18 -7.51
C LEU A 62 -32.20 38.18 -8.57
N ILE A 63 -32.20 37.79 -9.84
CA ILE A 63 -32.68 38.64 -10.94
C ILE A 63 -34.16 39.00 -10.72
N PHE A 64 -35.00 38.04 -10.35
CA PHE A 64 -36.42 38.30 -10.08
C PHE A 64 -36.65 39.18 -8.86
N ILE A 65 -35.84 39.07 -7.82
CA ILE A 65 -35.86 39.97 -6.66
C ILE A 65 -35.56 41.41 -7.11
N VAL A 66 -34.49 41.62 -7.88
CA VAL A 66 -34.12 42.95 -8.41
C VAL A 66 -35.25 43.55 -9.26
N ILE A 67 -35.84 42.76 -10.17
CA ILE A 67 -37.00 43.20 -10.98
C ILE A 67 -38.19 43.55 -10.09
N GLY A 68 -38.47 42.73 -9.07
CA GLY A 68 -39.54 42.98 -8.11
C GLY A 68 -39.34 44.28 -7.32
N LEU A 69 -38.11 44.55 -6.88
CA LEU A 69 -37.74 45.79 -6.18
C LEU A 69 -37.92 47.01 -7.09
N ILE A 70 -37.45 46.95 -8.34
CA ILE A 70 -37.64 48.03 -9.33
C ILE A 70 -39.13 48.31 -9.54
N LYS A 71 -39.96 47.28 -9.70
CA LYS A 71 -41.42 47.45 -9.87
C LYS A 71 -42.09 48.04 -8.62
N LYS A 72 -41.65 47.65 -7.43
CA LYS A 72 -42.12 48.21 -6.15
C LYS A 72 -41.78 49.69 -6.03
N VAL A 73 -40.56 50.10 -6.37
CA VAL A 73 -40.12 51.51 -6.41
C VAL A 73 -40.94 52.32 -7.42
N ARG A 74 -41.28 51.72 -8.58
CA ARG A 74 -42.13 52.34 -9.61
C ARG A 74 -43.65 52.29 -9.33
N LYS A 75 -44.08 51.88 -8.13
CA LYS A 75 -45.50 51.72 -7.72
C LYS A 75 -46.34 50.82 -8.65
N LEU A 76 -45.70 49.88 -9.35
CA LEU A 76 -46.38 48.86 -10.15
C LEU A 76 -46.79 47.66 -9.27
N PRO A 77 -47.83 46.89 -9.63
CA PRO A 77 -48.25 45.72 -8.86
C PRO A 77 -47.14 44.65 -8.84
N ALA A 78 -46.39 44.57 -7.73
CA ALA A 78 -45.21 43.71 -7.57
C ALA A 78 -45.25 42.79 -6.34
N LYS A 79 -46.26 42.95 -5.48
CA LYS A 79 -46.26 42.36 -4.11
C LYS A 79 -46.18 40.83 -4.13
N LYS A 80 -46.90 40.16 -5.06
CA LYS A 80 -46.94 38.69 -5.16
C LYS A 80 -45.64 38.11 -5.75
N SER A 81 -45.11 38.70 -6.82
CA SER A 81 -43.90 38.20 -7.49
C SER A 81 -42.64 38.35 -6.64
N LEU A 82 -42.55 39.42 -5.83
CA LEU A 82 -41.42 39.66 -4.94
C LEU A 82 -41.36 38.65 -3.79
N VAL A 83 -42.51 38.35 -3.16
CA VAL A 83 -42.58 37.36 -2.07
C VAL A 83 -42.21 35.95 -2.56
N THR A 84 -42.72 35.52 -3.72
CA THR A 84 -42.35 34.23 -4.32
C THR A 84 -40.85 34.14 -4.61
N SER A 85 -40.24 35.22 -5.09
CA SER A 85 -38.81 35.24 -5.41
C SER A 85 -37.94 35.16 -4.16
N ILE A 86 -38.35 35.81 -3.06
CA ILE A 86 -37.66 35.71 -1.76
C ILE A 86 -37.77 34.29 -1.20
N ILE A 87 -38.94 33.66 -1.26
CA ILE A 87 -39.14 32.28 -0.80
C ILE A 87 -38.22 31.31 -1.57
N LEU A 88 -38.16 31.46 -2.90
CA LEU A 88 -37.30 30.63 -3.76
C LEU A 88 -35.81 30.86 -3.50
N PHE A 89 -35.42 32.11 -3.21
CA PHE A 89 -34.04 32.44 -2.85
C PHE A 89 -33.63 31.77 -1.54
N VAL A 90 -34.47 31.84 -0.51
CA VAL A 90 -34.20 31.19 0.80
C VAL A 90 -34.14 29.67 0.65
N THR A 91 -35.06 29.05 -0.10
CA THR A 91 -35.01 27.60 -0.35
C THR A 91 -33.77 27.19 -1.13
N SER A 92 -33.31 27.99 -2.10
CA SER A 92 -32.06 27.72 -2.83
C SER A 92 -30.84 27.73 -1.89
N ILE A 93 -30.74 28.71 -0.98
CA ILE A 93 -29.66 28.77 0.01
C ILE A 93 -29.67 27.54 0.91
N ILE A 94 -30.84 27.14 1.42
CA ILE A 94 -30.97 25.95 2.28
C ILE A 94 -30.51 24.69 1.54
N SER A 95 -30.92 24.52 0.27
CA SER A 95 -30.49 23.39 -0.56
C SER A 95 -28.97 23.35 -0.78
N ILE A 96 -28.32 24.50 -0.97
CA ILE A 96 -26.85 24.58 -1.08
C ILE A 96 -26.19 24.12 0.22
N ILE A 97 -26.68 24.60 1.38
CA ILE A 97 -26.13 24.23 2.69
C ILE A 97 -26.25 22.72 2.93
N VAL A 98 -27.40 22.12 2.64
CA VAL A 98 -27.62 20.67 2.77
C VAL A 98 -26.68 19.90 1.84
N LEU A 99 -26.50 20.35 0.60
CA LEU A 99 -25.63 19.70 -0.38
C LEU A 99 -24.14 19.79 0.01
N LEU A 100 -23.70 20.94 0.53
CA LEU A 100 -22.33 21.08 1.04
C LEU A 100 -22.09 20.18 2.26
N PHE A 101 -23.07 20.05 3.14
CA PHE A 101 -23.00 19.17 4.30
C PHE A 101 -22.89 17.69 3.88
N THR A 102 -23.68 17.24 2.89
CA THR A 102 -23.60 15.86 2.39
C THR A 102 -22.28 15.57 1.69
N ILE A 103 -21.77 16.48 0.86
CA ILE A 103 -20.44 16.34 0.22
C ILE A 103 -19.34 16.20 1.28
N THR A 104 -19.38 17.01 2.34
CA THR A 104 -18.39 16.95 3.44
C THR A 104 -18.46 15.62 4.21
N LYS A 105 -19.65 15.08 4.44
CA LYS A 105 -19.81 13.77 5.10
C LYS A 105 -19.32 12.62 4.23
N VAL A 106 -19.59 12.66 2.93
CA VAL A 106 -19.19 11.61 1.98
C VAL A 106 -17.67 11.57 1.80
N THR A 107 -17.03 12.74 1.69
CA THR A 107 -15.57 12.85 1.56
C THR A 107 -14.84 12.32 2.80
N ASN A 108 -15.31 12.62 4.01
CA ASN A 108 -14.73 12.04 5.23
C ASN A 108 -14.84 10.50 5.27
N ILE A 109 -15.96 9.93 4.80
CA ILE A 109 -16.14 8.47 4.74
C ILE A 109 -15.19 7.84 3.72
N GLU A 110 -14.93 8.51 2.59
CA GLU A 110 -13.95 8.04 1.60
C GLU A 110 -12.54 8.03 2.18
N GLU A 111 -12.12 9.11 2.87
CA GLU A 111 -10.81 9.18 3.52
C GLU A 111 -10.64 8.09 4.57
N GLU A 112 -11.64 7.88 5.43
CA GLU A 112 -11.64 6.81 6.43
C GLU A 112 -11.56 5.41 5.78
N TYR A 113 -12.31 5.19 4.70
CA TYR A 113 -12.29 3.92 3.96
C TYR A 113 -10.91 3.66 3.33
N GLN A 114 -10.31 4.66 2.69
CA GLN A 114 -8.98 4.54 2.10
C GLN A 114 -7.92 4.29 3.16
N ALA A 115 -7.99 4.99 4.30
CA ALA A 115 -7.10 4.76 5.44
C ALA A 115 -7.23 3.33 5.98
N LEU A 116 -8.47 2.82 6.10
CA LEU A 116 -8.73 1.45 6.54
C LEU A 116 -8.16 0.41 5.57
N GLN A 117 -8.32 0.62 4.26
CA GLN A 117 -7.78 -0.30 3.24
C GLN A 117 -6.25 -0.28 3.21
N ALA A 118 -5.65 0.90 3.32
CA ALA A 118 -4.20 1.04 3.44
C ALA A 118 -3.67 0.33 4.69
N GLN A 119 -4.35 0.46 5.82
CA GLN A 119 -4.01 -0.25 7.05
C GLN A 119 -4.12 -1.77 6.87
N LYS A 120 -5.22 -2.29 6.31
CA LYS A 120 -5.38 -3.73 6.05
C LYS A 120 -4.28 -4.29 5.15
N LYS A 121 -3.94 -3.57 4.08
CA LYS A 121 -2.85 -3.96 3.17
C LYS A 121 -1.51 -3.98 3.89
N LYS A 122 -1.26 -3.01 4.77
CA LYS A 122 -0.04 -2.94 5.58
C LYS A 122 0.05 -4.12 6.56
N GLU A 123 -1.04 -4.43 7.25
CA GLU A 123 -1.13 -5.58 8.16
C GLU A 123 -0.89 -6.90 7.43
N ALA A 124 -1.46 -7.07 6.23
CA ALA A 124 -1.20 -8.24 5.39
C ALA A 124 0.28 -8.35 5.00
N ASN A 125 0.93 -7.23 4.64
CA ASN A 125 2.35 -7.20 4.31
C ASN A 125 3.23 -7.59 5.51
N TYR A 126 2.87 -7.18 6.74
CA TYR A 126 3.59 -7.59 7.94
C TYR A 126 3.54 -9.09 8.16
N LEU A 127 2.36 -9.69 8.01
CA LEU A 127 2.20 -11.14 8.15
C LEU A 127 2.98 -11.90 7.05
N ILE A 128 2.93 -11.41 5.80
CA ILE A 128 3.69 -11.99 4.68
C ILE A 128 5.20 -11.91 4.94
N ALA A 129 5.70 -10.76 5.37
CA ALA A 129 7.13 -10.58 5.68
C ALA A 129 7.57 -11.52 6.81
N ALA A 130 6.78 -11.61 7.88
CA ALA A 130 7.08 -12.51 8.99
C ALA A 130 7.13 -13.98 8.55
N ALA A 131 6.19 -14.40 7.70
CA ALA A 131 6.12 -15.75 7.15
C ALA A 131 7.23 -16.06 6.13
N SER A 132 7.56 -15.09 5.27
CA SER A 132 8.67 -15.17 4.30
C SER A 132 10.00 -15.36 5.02
N PHE A 133 10.28 -14.53 6.04
CA PHE A 133 11.48 -14.66 6.86
C PHE A 133 11.59 -16.06 7.45
N TYR A 134 10.51 -16.58 8.05
CA TYR A 134 10.48 -17.92 8.63
C TYR A 134 10.83 -19.02 7.63
N ASN A 135 10.22 -19.00 6.44
CA ASN A 135 10.49 -19.98 5.38
C ASN A 135 11.95 -19.93 4.91
N ASN A 136 12.54 -18.74 4.85
CA ASN A 136 13.90 -18.54 4.36
C ASN A 136 14.98 -19.00 5.35
N ILE A 137 14.67 -19.22 6.63
CA ILE A 137 15.65 -19.70 7.64
C ILE A 137 16.33 -21.00 7.17
N ASN A 138 15.57 -22.04 6.89
CA ASN A 138 16.19 -23.32 6.52
C ASN A 138 16.89 -23.24 5.15
N THR A 139 16.29 -22.55 4.19
CA THR A 139 16.86 -22.41 2.84
C THR A 139 18.18 -21.64 2.85
N PHE A 140 18.26 -20.52 3.58
CA PHE A 140 19.50 -19.78 3.77
C PHE A 140 20.58 -20.67 4.39
N LYS A 141 20.26 -21.39 5.47
CA LYS A 141 21.22 -22.27 6.14
C LYS A 141 21.79 -23.31 5.18
N HIS A 142 20.95 -23.93 4.35
CA HIS A 142 21.40 -24.91 3.37
C HIS A 142 22.34 -24.28 2.33
N ALA A 143 21.95 -23.15 1.74
CA ALA A 143 22.77 -22.44 0.76
C ALA A 143 24.13 -22.00 1.36
N ALA A 144 24.12 -21.39 2.55
CA ALA A 144 25.33 -20.94 3.23
C ALA A 144 26.24 -22.12 3.60
N SER A 145 25.67 -23.21 4.15
CA SER A 145 26.45 -24.40 4.53
C SER A 145 27.15 -25.03 3.33
N TYR A 146 26.51 -25.02 2.16
CA TYR A 146 27.10 -25.52 0.92
C TYR A 146 28.34 -24.71 0.53
N VAL A 147 28.19 -23.38 0.41
CA VAL A 147 29.31 -22.48 0.04
C VAL A 147 30.48 -22.62 1.01
N LEU A 148 30.20 -22.62 2.32
CA LEU A 148 31.24 -22.71 3.36
C LEU A 148 31.95 -24.08 3.34
N SER A 149 31.22 -25.15 3.04
CA SER A 149 31.79 -26.50 2.87
C SER A 149 32.71 -26.59 1.65
N GLU A 150 32.34 -25.96 0.53
CA GLU A 150 33.18 -25.89 -0.67
C GLU A 150 34.51 -25.18 -0.38
N TYR A 151 34.49 -24.09 0.38
CA TYR A 151 35.73 -23.43 0.82
C TYR A 151 36.57 -24.32 1.72
N SER A 152 35.96 -24.96 2.72
CA SER A 152 36.67 -25.87 3.63
C SER A 152 37.36 -27.00 2.88
N THR A 153 36.64 -27.64 1.96
CA THR A 153 37.13 -28.76 1.15
C THR A 153 38.24 -28.31 0.21
N THR A 154 38.07 -27.16 -0.44
CA THR A 154 39.07 -26.57 -1.34
C THR A 154 40.37 -26.26 -0.59
N TRP A 155 40.26 -25.68 0.59
CA TRP A 155 41.41 -25.35 1.43
C TRP A 155 42.15 -26.61 1.86
N SER A 156 41.43 -27.64 2.32
CA SER A 156 42.03 -28.93 2.70
C SER A 156 42.78 -29.56 1.51
N SER A 157 42.16 -29.58 0.33
CA SER A 157 42.76 -30.12 -0.90
C SER A 157 44.02 -29.36 -1.31
N ALA A 158 44.03 -28.04 -1.15
CA ALA A 158 45.20 -27.20 -1.41
C ALA A 158 46.36 -27.50 -0.44
N ILE A 159 46.07 -27.82 0.84
CA ILE A 159 47.09 -28.24 1.81
C ILE A 159 47.72 -29.56 1.35
N ASP A 160 46.88 -30.55 1.05
CA ASP A 160 47.34 -31.90 0.65
C ASP A 160 48.20 -31.84 -0.63
N LYS A 161 47.82 -30.98 -1.56
CA LYS A 161 48.51 -30.80 -2.86
C LYS A 161 49.62 -29.75 -2.83
N ARG A 162 49.87 -29.10 -1.69
CA ARG A 162 50.83 -27.99 -1.53
C ARG A 162 50.63 -26.86 -2.56
N GLN A 163 49.37 -26.52 -2.81
CA GLN A 163 48.98 -25.45 -3.74
C GLN A 163 48.85 -24.10 -3.01
N ASP A 164 48.96 -23.00 -3.76
CA ASP A 164 48.68 -21.67 -3.23
C ASP A 164 47.20 -21.56 -2.82
N PHE A 165 46.96 -21.26 -1.54
CA PHE A 165 45.61 -21.22 -0.97
C PHE A 165 44.76 -20.11 -1.57
N ASN A 166 45.34 -18.94 -1.80
CA ASN A 166 44.60 -17.78 -2.30
C ASN A 166 44.13 -18.05 -3.73
N HIS A 167 44.99 -18.66 -4.55
CA HIS A 167 44.64 -19.06 -5.90
C HIS A 167 43.54 -20.14 -5.92
N ALA A 168 43.64 -21.16 -5.06
CA ALA A 168 42.63 -22.22 -4.97
C ALA A 168 41.26 -21.66 -4.52
N LEU A 169 41.24 -20.82 -3.49
CA LEU A 169 40.00 -20.20 -2.98
C LEU A 169 39.41 -19.20 -3.98
N SER A 170 40.23 -18.39 -4.65
CA SER A 170 39.76 -17.48 -5.69
C SER A 170 39.16 -18.22 -6.87
N SER A 171 39.76 -19.35 -7.28
CA SER A 171 39.24 -20.17 -8.38
C SER A 171 37.91 -20.81 -8.00
N LYS A 172 37.82 -21.38 -6.79
CA LYS A 172 36.56 -21.94 -6.28
C LYS A 172 35.48 -20.87 -6.17
N ARG A 173 35.79 -19.68 -5.67
CA ARG A 173 34.84 -18.56 -5.59
C ARG A 173 34.21 -18.26 -6.95
N THR A 174 35.01 -18.18 -8.01
CA THR A 174 34.50 -18.00 -9.38
C THR A 174 33.63 -19.18 -9.84
N GLU A 175 34.02 -20.41 -9.50
CA GLU A 175 33.27 -21.62 -9.84
C GLU A 175 31.87 -21.65 -9.20
N ILE A 176 31.74 -21.21 -7.94
CA ILE A 176 30.50 -21.24 -7.17
C ILE A 176 29.82 -19.86 -7.02
N ASP A 177 30.15 -18.88 -7.86
CA ASP A 177 29.69 -17.50 -7.75
C ASP A 177 28.15 -17.38 -7.72
N GLY A 178 27.44 -18.19 -8.51
CA GLY A 178 25.98 -18.24 -8.49
C GLY A 178 25.39 -18.68 -7.14
N MET A 179 26.07 -19.57 -6.42
CA MET A 179 25.66 -20.01 -5.08
C MET A 179 25.95 -18.93 -4.03
N ILE A 180 27.09 -18.24 -4.15
CA ILE A 180 27.43 -17.09 -3.30
C ILE A 180 26.39 -15.97 -3.47
N THR A 181 26.01 -15.67 -4.72
CA THR A 181 24.95 -14.71 -5.05
C THR A 181 23.60 -15.14 -4.49
N THR A 182 23.31 -16.44 -4.48
CA THR A 182 22.08 -16.98 -3.88
C THR A 182 22.05 -16.75 -2.38
N VAL A 183 23.16 -17.00 -1.68
CA VAL A 183 23.28 -16.70 -0.23
C VAL A 183 23.05 -15.21 0.04
N ASP A 184 23.65 -14.33 -0.75
CA ASP A 184 23.49 -12.88 -0.61
C ASP A 184 22.06 -12.41 -0.88
N THR A 185 21.40 -13.02 -1.87
CA THR A 185 19.98 -12.74 -2.18
C THR A 185 19.08 -13.10 -1.01
N PHE A 186 19.27 -14.27 -0.39
CA PHE A 186 18.52 -14.64 0.81
C PHE A 186 18.82 -13.71 1.98
N TYR A 187 20.09 -13.37 2.21
CA TYR A 187 20.49 -12.39 3.24
C TYR A 187 19.78 -11.04 3.06
N SER A 188 19.75 -10.53 1.83
CA SER A 188 19.09 -9.26 1.49
C SER A 188 17.57 -9.32 1.65
N THR A 189 16.93 -10.38 1.17
CA THR A 189 15.48 -10.60 1.34
C THR A 189 15.10 -10.68 2.81
N MET A 190 15.83 -11.47 3.60
CA MET A 190 15.58 -11.60 5.03
C MET A 190 15.80 -10.27 5.77
N GLY A 191 16.73 -9.43 5.34
CA GLY A 191 16.91 -8.08 5.88
C GLY A 191 15.72 -7.15 5.61
N ASN A 192 15.16 -7.20 4.40
CA ASN A 192 13.96 -6.45 4.03
C ASN A 192 12.73 -6.94 4.82
N ASP A 193 12.56 -8.25 4.96
CA ASP A 193 11.48 -8.82 5.76
C ASP A 193 11.61 -8.41 7.23
N LEU A 194 12.82 -8.46 7.80
CA LEU A 194 13.08 -8.05 9.19
C LEU A 194 12.73 -6.57 9.43
N LYS A 195 12.98 -5.70 8.45
CA LYS A 195 12.60 -4.29 8.52
C LYS A 195 11.08 -4.12 8.67
N LEU A 196 10.30 -4.83 7.84
CA LEU A 196 8.83 -4.80 7.92
C LEU A 196 8.33 -5.39 9.24
N VAL A 197 8.93 -6.48 9.72
CA VAL A 197 8.59 -7.07 11.02
C VAL A 197 8.94 -6.11 12.18
N SER A 198 10.00 -5.31 12.05
CA SER A 198 10.34 -4.26 13.03
C SER A 198 9.28 -3.16 13.08
N GLU A 199 8.77 -2.71 11.93
CA GLU A 199 7.67 -1.76 11.84
C GLU A 199 6.40 -2.34 12.48
N ALA A 200 6.08 -3.60 12.17
CA ALA A 200 4.97 -4.33 12.76
C ALA A 200 5.09 -4.44 14.30
N ALA A 201 6.29 -4.68 14.83
CA ALA A 201 6.54 -4.76 16.27
C ALA A 201 6.38 -3.42 17.00
N LYS A 202 6.56 -2.29 16.32
CA LYS A 202 6.31 -0.95 16.88
C LYS A 202 4.82 -0.64 16.92
N GLU A 203 4.08 -1.01 15.88
CA GLU A 203 2.64 -0.73 15.76
C GLU A 203 1.76 -1.72 16.52
N GLN A 204 2.14 -3.00 16.50
CA GLN A 204 1.41 -4.12 17.12
C GLN A 204 2.36 -4.95 18.00
N PRO A 205 2.90 -4.37 19.09
CA PRO A 205 3.90 -5.03 19.92
C PRO A 205 3.42 -6.35 20.51
N ASN A 206 2.13 -6.45 20.84
CA ASN A 206 1.55 -7.68 21.39
C ASN A 206 1.54 -8.85 20.40
N LYS A 207 1.65 -8.58 19.09
CA LYS A 207 1.68 -9.62 18.05
C LYS A 207 3.08 -9.94 17.55
N TYR A 208 3.93 -8.92 17.38
CA TYR A 208 5.19 -9.09 16.63
C TYR A 208 6.45 -8.84 17.45
N LYS A 209 6.38 -8.31 18.67
CA LYS A 209 7.58 -7.96 19.43
C LYS A 209 8.48 -9.17 19.70
N GLU A 210 7.92 -10.28 20.16
CA GLU A 210 8.69 -11.49 20.45
C GLU A 210 9.30 -12.09 19.18
N THR A 211 8.49 -12.25 18.12
CA THR A 211 8.94 -12.68 16.79
C THR A 211 10.09 -11.82 16.26
N TYR A 212 9.97 -10.48 16.36
CA TYR A 212 10.99 -9.55 15.91
C TYR A 212 12.33 -9.76 16.64
N GLU A 213 12.30 -9.90 17.97
CA GLU A 213 13.53 -10.09 18.75
C GLU A 213 14.22 -11.42 18.42
N GLU A 214 13.46 -12.50 18.20
CA GLU A 214 14.05 -13.77 17.78
C GLU A 214 14.59 -13.72 16.33
N TYR A 215 13.88 -13.07 15.40
CA TYR A 215 14.37 -12.86 14.04
C TYR A 215 15.62 -11.99 13.99
N LYS A 216 15.68 -10.94 14.80
CA LYS A 216 16.86 -10.08 14.92
C LYS A 216 18.08 -10.87 15.42
N LYS A 217 17.91 -11.77 16.39
CA LYS A 217 18.99 -12.63 16.90
C LYS A 217 19.54 -13.54 15.80
N ILE A 218 18.69 -14.27 15.08
CA ILE A 218 19.16 -15.14 14.00
C ILE A 218 19.75 -14.35 12.84
N TYR A 219 19.24 -13.14 12.57
CA TYR A 219 19.75 -12.29 11.51
C TYR A 219 21.19 -11.82 11.75
N GLY A 220 21.59 -11.62 13.01
CA GLY A 220 23.00 -11.39 13.36
C GLY A 220 23.90 -12.56 12.94
N ILE A 221 23.42 -13.80 13.13
CA ILE A 221 24.15 -15.02 12.74
C ILE A 221 24.17 -15.17 11.21
N ILE A 222 23.04 -14.90 10.54
CA ILE A 222 22.93 -14.86 9.06
C ILE A 222 23.95 -13.89 8.48
N THR A 223 24.10 -12.70 9.08
CA THR A 223 25.06 -11.69 8.65
C THR A 223 26.48 -12.24 8.69
N ALA A 224 26.89 -12.82 9.82
CA ALA A 224 28.22 -13.42 9.98
C ALA A 224 28.46 -14.60 9.01
N LEU A 225 27.45 -15.43 8.75
CA LEU A 225 27.54 -16.51 7.77
C LEU A 225 27.66 -15.99 6.34
N ASN A 226 26.91 -14.94 5.98
CA ASN A 226 27.03 -14.30 4.66
C ASN A 226 28.42 -13.70 4.47
N GLU A 227 28.96 -13.01 5.48
CA GLU A 227 30.33 -12.47 5.43
C GLU A 227 31.37 -13.56 5.14
N GLN A 228 31.30 -14.71 5.81
CA GLN A 228 32.19 -15.85 5.53
C GLN A 228 31.96 -16.47 4.15
N ALA A 229 30.72 -16.45 3.64
CA ALA A 229 30.38 -16.92 2.30
C ALA A 229 30.89 -15.98 1.19
N GLN A 230 30.95 -14.67 1.45
CA GLN A 230 31.50 -13.68 0.52
C GLN A 230 33.04 -13.62 0.57
N SER A 231 33.60 -13.78 1.78
CA SER A 231 35.03 -13.64 2.03
C SER A 231 35.46 -14.58 3.17
N PRO A 232 35.85 -15.83 2.84
CA PRO A 232 36.35 -16.76 3.87
C PRO A 232 37.64 -16.19 4.49
N SER A 233 37.75 -16.29 5.80
CA SER A 233 38.81 -15.61 6.56
C SER A 233 39.50 -16.53 7.57
N GLY A 234 40.77 -16.22 7.90
CA GLY A 234 41.58 -16.97 8.85
C GLY A 234 42.34 -18.14 8.24
N SER A 235 42.66 -19.14 9.06
CA SER A 235 43.18 -20.45 8.64
C SER A 235 42.05 -21.45 8.44
N LEU A 236 42.30 -22.59 7.76
CA LEU A 236 41.32 -23.69 7.67
C LEU A 236 40.74 -24.09 9.03
N ILE A 237 41.59 -24.20 10.06
CA ILE A 237 41.17 -24.60 11.40
C ILE A 237 40.25 -23.55 12.01
N SER A 238 40.67 -22.29 12.04
CA SER A 238 39.88 -21.20 12.64
C SER A 238 38.60 -20.93 11.84
N PHE A 239 38.65 -21.03 10.51
CA PHE A 239 37.48 -20.91 9.64
C PHE A 239 36.45 -22.00 9.98
N ASN A 240 36.88 -23.26 10.01
CA ASN A 240 36.00 -24.39 10.32
C ASN A 240 35.43 -24.29 11.75
N GLN A 241 36.23 -23.88 12.73
CA GLN A 241 35.77 -23.66 14.09
C GLN A 241 34.70 -22.56 14.15
N ASN A 242 34.94 -21.41 13.52
CA ASN A 242 34.02 -20.29 13.48
C ASN A 242 32.71 -20.65 12.77
N VAL A 243 32.79 -21.25 11.58
CA VAL A 243 31.61 -21.68 10.81
C VAL A 243 30.79 -22.70 11.60
N ASN A 244 31.44 -23.68 12.21
CA ASN A 244 30.72 -24.67 13.02
C ASN A 244 30.02 -24.04 14.23
N ALA A 245 30.67 -23.10 14.93
CA ALA A 245 30.05 -22.37 16.02
C ALA A 245 28.81 -21.59 15.55
N LEU A 246 28.94 -20.82 14.47
CA LEU A 246 27.83 -20.06 13.88
C LEU A 246 26.68 -20.98 13.46
N ILE A 247 26.94 -22.14 12.86
CA ILE A 247 25.90 -23.09 12.45
C ILE A 247 25.18 -23.72 13.66
N GLN A 248 25.86 -23.93 14.80
CA GLN A 248 25.20 -24.41 16.02
C GLN A 248 24.34 -23.32 16.66
N GLU A 249 24.84 -22.09 16.74
CA GLU A 249 24.05 -20.94 17.18
C GLU A 249 22.83 -20.72 16.30
N TYR A 250 22.99 -20.87 14.98
CA TYR A 250 21.91 -20.80 14.01
C TYR A 250 20.82 -21.82 14.31
N LYS A 251 21.19 -23.09 14.52
CA LYS A 251 20.23 -24.17 14.84
C LYS A 251 19.47 -23.87 16.13
N LYS A 252 20.16 -23.36 17.15
CA LYS A 252 19.54 -22.97 18.43
C LYS A 252 18.55 -21.83 18.23
N ALA A 253 18.95 -20.77 17.52
CA ALA A 253 18.08 -19.62 17.23
C ALA A 253 16.86 -20.03 16.39
N ALA A 254 17.04 -20.88 15.37
CA ALA A 254 15.93 -21.40 14.57
C ALA A 254 14.94 -22.24 15.41
N GLY A 255 15.45 -23.03 16.36
CA GLY A 255 14.63 -23.78 17.30
C GLY A 255 13.78 -22.87 18.19
N ASN A 256 14.38 -21.80 18.74
CA ASN A 256 13.66 -20.80 19.54
C ASN A 256 12.58 -20.10 18.71
N ILE A 257 12.90 -19.73 17.47
CA ILE A 257 11.96 -19.10 16.54
C ILE A 257 10.72 -19.97 16.32
N ASN A 258 10.90 -21.27 16.08
CA ASN A 258 9.77 -22.18 15.86
C ASN A 258 8.80 -22.26 17.06
N ILE A 259 9.30 -22.00 18.27
CA ILE A 259 8.50 -21.91 19.50
C ILE A 259 7.83 -20.54 19.61
N ALA A 260 8.57 -19.46 19.34
CA ALA A 260 8.14 -18.08 19.55
C ALA A 260 7.15 -17.55 18.51
N ILE A 261 7.22 -18.01 17.26
CA ILE A 261 6.30 -17.51 16.22
C ILE A 261 4.88 -18.03 16.41
N THR A 262 3.91 -17.18 16.07
CA THR A 262 2.48 -17.50 16.20
C THR A 262 2.02 -18.52 15.15
N ASP A 263 0.91 -19.20 15.45
CA ASP A 263 0.27 -20.12 14.50
C ASP A 263 -0.22 -19.40 13.23
N GLU A 264 -0.57 -18.12 13.32
CA GLU A 264 -0.92 -17.29 12.17
C GLU A 264 0.27 -17.14 11.20
N ILE A 265 1.47 -16.86 11.72
CA ILE A 265 2.70 -16.79 10.92
C ILE A 265 3.02 -18.16 10.31
N LYS A 266 2.89 -19.24 11.09
CA LYS A 266 3.12 -20.62 10.61
C LYS A 266 2.14 -20.99 9.49
N SER A 267 0.86 -20.66 9.64
CA SER A 267 -0.18 -20.90 8.64
C SER A 267 0.15 -20.14 7.36
N LYS A 268 0.45 -18.84 7.47
CA LYS A 268 0.81 -18.03 6.30
C LYS A 268 2.08 -18.55 5.62
N ALA A 269 3.07 -18.98 6.40
CA ALA A 269 4.30 -19.55 5.85
C ALA A 269 4.01 -20.84 5.04
N ASN A 270 3.07 -21.67 5.48
CA ASN A 270 2.66 -22.84 4.71
C ASN A 270 1.91 -22.48 3.43
N GLU A 271 1.08 -21.43 3.42
CA GLU A 271 0.42 -20.93 2.20
C GLU A 271 1.41 -20.38 1.17
N LEU A 272 2.51 -19.78 1.63
CA LEU A 272 3.54 -19.19 0.76
C LEU A 272 4.49 -20.23 0.16
N LYS A 273 4.49 -21.47 0.65
CA LYS A 273 5.26 -22.54 0.02
C LYS A 273 4.66 -22.83 -1.35
N PRO A 274 5.48 -23.05 -2.39
CA PRO A 274 4.95 -23.51 -3.67
C PRO A 274 4.14 -24.79 -3.42
N THR A 275 2.85 -24.79 -3.79
CA THR A 275 2.08 -26.02 -3.86
C THR A 275 2.75 -26.90 -4.90
N ASP A 276 3.26 -28.06 -4.48
CA ASP A 276 3.67 -29.13 -5.38
C ASP A 276 2.47 -29.46 -6.27
N LYS A 277 2.42 -28.85 -7.46
CA LYS A 277 1.55 -29.32 -8.54
C LYS A 277 2.23 -30.56 -9.09
N ASN A 278 1.83 -31.70 -8.53
CA ASN A 278 1.98 -33.01 -9.18
C ASN A 278 1.43 -32.96 -10.60
#